data_AF-A0A2M8KF22-F1
#
_entry.id   AF-A0A2M8KF22-F1
#
_cell.length_a   1.000
_cell.length_b   1.000
_cell.length_c   1.000
_cell.angle_alpha   90.00
_cell.angle_beta   90.00
_cell.angle_gamma   90.00
#
_symmetry.space_group_name_H-M   'P 1'
#
loop_
_entity.id
_entity.type
_entity.pdbx_description
1 polymer ?
#
loop_
_entity_poly.entity_id
_entity_poly.type
_entity_poly.pdbx_seq_one_letter_code
_entity_poly.pdbx_strand_id
1 'polypeptide(L)' 'MKTSYSVAIVNYNGQKFLNECLPRVSESEPSPSEIILVDDALADNSIEIASKFPEVKLIRNEENIGPTA' A
#
# COMPACT_ATOMS: atom_id res chain seq x y z
N MET A 1 6.71 26.33 0.27
CA MET A 1 5.54 25.49 0.59
C MET A 1 5.97 24.05 0.45
N LYS A 2 5.79 23.20 1.47
CA LYS A 2 6.08 21.77 1.37
C LYS A 2 4.88 21.11 0.68
N THR A 3 5.10 20.46 -0.45
CA THR A 3 4.04 19.71 -1.14
C THR A 3 3.62 18.54 -0.25
N SER A 4 2.32 18.45 0.05
CA SER A 4 1.73 17.36 0.82
C SER A 4 0.82 16.57 -0.10
N TYR A 5 1.04 15.26 -0.14
CA TYR A 5 0.24 14.32 -0.93
C TYR A 5 0.17 12.98 -0.19
N SER A 6 -0.87 12.21 -0.49
CA SER A 6 -1.09 10.86 0.01
C SER A 6 -0.91 9.86 -1.13
N VAL A 7 -0.41 8.67 -0.82
CA VAL A 7 -0.32 7.57 -1.79
C VAL A 7 -1.28 6.47 -1.37
N ALA A 8 -2.23 6.14 -2.24
CA ALA A 8 -3.14 5.02 -2.06
C ALA A 8 -2.79 3.89 -3.04
N ILE A 9 -2.60 2.69 -2.51
CA ILE A 9 -2.25 1.48 -3.27
C ILE A 9 -3.36 0.46 -3.04
N VAL A 10 -4.13 0.14 -4.08
CA VAL A 10 -5.06 -0.98 -4.04
C VAL A 10 -4.30 -2.24 -4.46
N ASN A 11 -4.37 -3.30 -3.66
CA ASN A 11 -3.60 -4.51 -3.87
C ASN A 11 -4.49 -5.76 -3.86
N TYR A 12 -4.37 -6.53 -4.94
CA TYR A 12 -4.98 -7.85 -5.11
C TYR A 12 -3.97 -8.79 -5.78
N ASN A 13 -3.54 -9.83 -5.04
CA ASN A 13 -2.48 -10.78 -5.38
C ASN A 13 -1.19 -10.13 -5.93
N GLY A 14 -0.82 -8.97 -5.37
CA GLY A 14 0.25 -8.11 -5.87
C GLY A 14 1.57 -8.20 -5.11
N GLN A 15 1.81 -9.25 -4.30
CA GLN A 15 3.01 -9.37 -3.46
C GLN A 15 4.34 -9.07 -4.21
N LYS A 16 4.43 -9.47 -5.49
CA LYS A 16 5.60 -9.25 -6.33
C LYS A 16 5.87 -7.75 -6.52
N PHE A 17 4.81 -6.99 -6.80
CA PHE A 17 4.90 -5.56 -7.05
C PHE A 17 5.05 -4.77 -5.75
N LEU A 18 4.40 -5.20 -4.66
CA LEU A 18 4.52 -4.54 -3.36
C LEU A 18 5.96 -4.52 -2.83
N ASN A 19 6.71 -5.61 -3.02
CA ASN A 19 8.12 -5.67 -2.62
C ASN A 19 8.99 -4.61 -3.32
N GLU A 20 8.64 -4.20 -4.54
CA GLU A 20 9.37 -3.17 -5.27
C GLU A 20 8.77 -1.76 -5.06
N CYS A 21 7.46 -1.68 -4.86
CA CYS A 21 6.72 -0.42 -4.76
C CYS A 21 6.90 0.27 -3.40
N LEU A 22 6.67 -0.45 -2.30
CA LEU A 22 6.67 0.15 -0.96
C LEU A 22 8.02 0.79 -0.57
N PRO A 23 9.20 0.19 -0.83
CA PRO A 23 10.48 0.85 -0.57
C PRO A 23 10.61 2.17 -1.35
N ARG A 24 10.28 2.15 -2.65
CA ARG A 24 10.44 3.32 -3.53
C ARG A 24 9.51 4.47 -3.15
N VAL A 25 8.27 4.16 -2.75
CA VAL A 25 7.32 5.18 -2.29
C VAL A 25 7.78 5.78 -0.95
N SER A 26 8.23 4.93 -0.02
CA SER A 26 8.67 5.36 1.31
C SER A 26 9.96 6.20 1.27
N GLU A 27 10.85 5.93 0.32
CA GLU A 27 12.09 6.67 0.10
C GLU A 27 11.94 7.85 -0.89
N SER A 28 10.74 8.12 -1.38
CA SER A 28 10.52 9.19 -2.36
C SER A 28 10.71 10.59 -1.76
N GLU A 29 11.14 11.54 -2.60
CA GLU A 29 11.30 12.95 -2.24
C GLU A 29 10.52 13.84 -3.23
N PRO A 30 9.57 14.68 -2.78
CA PRO A 30 9.14 14.83 -1.38
C PRO A 30 8.45 13.58 -0.84
N SER A 31 8.69 13.24 0.43
CA SER A 31 8.04 12.08 1.05
C SER A 31 6.53 12.28 1.18
N PRO A 32 5.72 11.22 0.98
CA PRO A 32 4.28 11.30 1.15
C PRO A 32 3.92 11.58 2.61
N SER A 33 2.80 12.27 2.81
CA SER A 33 2.27 12.53 4.16
C SER A 33 1.64 11.28 4.78
N GLU A 34 1.17 10.35 3.94
CA GLU A 34 0.73 9.02 4.34
C GLU A 34 0.78 8.05 3.15
N ILE A 35 0.92 6.77 3.47
CA ILE A 35 0.79 5.67 2.51
C ILE A 35 -0.35 4.79 3.02
N ILE A 36 -1.35 4.55 2.17
CA ILE A 36 -2.50 3.71 2.46
C ILE A 36 -2.44 2.51 1.53
N LEU A 37 -2.40 1.31 2.10
CA LEU A 37 -2.49 0.05 1.36
C LEU A 37 -3.89 -0.55 1.60
N VAL A 38 -4.65 -0.71 0.53
CA VAL A 38 -5.94 -1.40 0.55
C VAL A 38 -5.73 -2.84 0.09
N ASP A 39 -5.87 -3.79 1.01
CA ASP A 39 -5.89 -5.23 0.78
C ASP A 39 -7.31 -5.66 0.38
N ASP A 40 -7.49 -6.01 -0.90
CA ASP A 40 -8.80 -6.39 -1.46
C ASP A 40 -9.00 -7.92 -1.42
N ALA A 41 -9.00 -8.48 -0.21
CA ALA A 41 -9.08 -9.91 0.09
C ALA A 41 -7.96 -10.76 -0.52
N LEU A 42 -6.73 -10.44 -0.15
CA LEU A 42 -5.53 -11.15 -0.56
C LEU A 42 -5.50 -12.61 -0.09
N ALA A 43 -4.99 -13.48 -0.96
CA ALA A 43 -4.64 -14.86 -0.65
C ALA A 43 -3.12 -15.09 -0.49
N ASP A 44 -2.31 -14.02 -0.61
CA ASP A 44 -0.84 -14.09 -0.70
C ASP A 44 -0.12 -13.41 0.50
N ASN A 45 1.22 -13.31 0.45
CA ASN A 45 2.04 -12.80 1.55
C ASN A 45 2.10 -11.26 1.63
N SER A 46 1.22 -10.53 0.93
CA SER A 46 1.25 -9.07 0.88
C SER A 46 1.10 -8.40 2.24
N ILE A 47 0.34 -8.98 3.19
CA ILE A 47 0.22 -8.45 4.56
C ILE A 47 1.57 -8.52 5.30
N GLU A 48 2.30 -9.62 5.13
CA GLU A 48 3.64 -9.75 5.71
C GLU A 48 4.60 -8.72 5.14
N ILE A 49 4.52 -8.46 3.83
CA ILE A 49 5.32 -7.41 3.17
C ILE A 49 4.96 -6.05 3.77
N ALA A 50 3.67 -5.71 3.85
CA ALA A 50 3.20 -4.43 4.40
C ALA A 50 3.63 -4.21 5.86
N SER A 51 3.67 -5.28 6.67
CA SER A 51 4.07 -5.19 8.08
C SER A 51 5.51 -4.72 8.31
N LYS A 52 6.35 -4.76 7.26
CA LYS A 52 7.75 -4.28 7.29
C LYS A 52 7.85 -2.75 7.13
N PHE A 53 6.75 -2.08 6.79
CA PHE A 53 6.68 -0.63 6.56
C PHE A 53 5.71 0.01 7.57
N PRO A 54 6.18 0.40 8.78
CA PRO A 54 5.33 0.93 9.85
C PRO A 54 4.60 2.24 9.49
N GLU A 55 5.05 2.96 8.47
CA GLU A 55 4.42 4.15 7.90
C GLU A 55 3.19 3.84 7.02
N VAL A 56 3.00 2.57 6.63
CA VAL A 56 1.87 2.13 5.81
C VAL A 56 0.65 1.87 6.67
N LYS A 57 -0.44 2.56 6.37
CA LYS A 57 -1.77 2.29 6.93
C LYS A 57 -2.43 1.19 6.11
N LEU A 58 -2.70 0.04 6.72
CA LEU A 58 -3.38 -1.08 6.09
C LEU A 58 -4.90 -0.98 6.29
N ILE A 59 -5.66 -1.01 5.19
CA ILE A 59 -7.11 -1.20 5.16
C ILE A 59 -7.34 -2.55 4.50
N ARG A 60 -8.17 -3.41 5.08
CA ARG A 60 -8.44 -4.75 4.54
C ARG A 60 -9.94 -4.93 4.30
N ASN A 61 -10.29 -5.32 3.08
CA ASN A 61 -11.62 -5.76 2.72
C ASN A 61 -11.79 -7.25 3.08
N GLU A 62 -12.99 -7.63 3.49
CA GLU A 62 -13.32 -9.04 3.80
C GLU A 62 -13.48 -9.89 2.54
N GLU A 63 -13.85 -9.26 1.42
CA GLU A 63 -14.00 -9.84 0.10
C GLU A 63 -13.40 -8.93 -0.97
N ASN A 64 -13.11 -9.48 -2.16
CA ASN A 64 -12.65 -8.69 -3.29
C ASN A 64 -13.85 -7.91 -3.84
N ILE A 65 -13.86 -6.60 -3.61
CA ILE A 65 -14.89 -5.68 -4.11
C ILE A 65 -14.45 -4.95 -5.37
N GLY A 66 -13.17 -5.06 -5.75
CA GLY A 66 -12.59 -4.44 -6.92
C GLY A 66 -12.08 -3.02 -6.66
N PRO A 67 -11.31 -2.46 -7.62
CA PRO A 67 -10.55 -1.22 -7.40
C PRO A 67 -11.37 0.07 -7.41
N THR A 68 -12.68 0.00 -7.67
CA THR A 68 -13.58 1.16 -7.81
C THR A 68 -14.84 1.05 -6.98
N ALA A 69 -14.95 0.05 -6.10
CA ALA A 69 -16.12 -0.17 -5.27
C ALA A 69 -16.25 0.84 -4.12
#